data_AF-A0A519QI93-F1
#
_entry.id   AF-A0A519QI93-F1
#
_cell.length_a   1.000
_cell.length_b   1.000
_cell.length_c   1.000
_cell.angle_alpha   90.00
_cell.angle_beta   90.00
_cell.angle_gamma   90.00
#
_symmetry.space_group_name_H-M   'P 1'
#
loop_
_entity.id
_entity.type
_entity.pdbx_description
1 polymer ?
#
loop_
_entity_poly.entity_id
_entity_poly.type
_entity_poly.pdbx_seq_one_letter_code
_entity_poly.pdbx_strand_id
1 'polypeptide(L)'
;MEIVILFLILFALWKFQNWIFEVGRKQRRDYYNNVYLKSEAWQRKRYVVMKRDNWCCVYCGAKATQVHHKRYAKYNIGREPIEWLVSICRTCHEKQHT
;
A
#
# COMPACT_ATOMS: atom_id res chain seq x y z
N MET A 1 46.38 -3.31 -0.20
CA MET A 1 45.69 -4.06 -1.27
C MET A 1 44.54 -4.90 -0.72
N GLU A 2 44.76 -5.74 0.29
CA GLU A 2 43.72 -6.59 0.89
C GLU A 2 42.53 -5.81 1.49
N ILE A 3 42.80 -4.74 2.23
CA ILE A 3 41.75 -3.88 2.82
C ILE A 3 40.85 -3.27 1.73
N VAL A 4 41.42 -2.85 0.60
CA VAL A 4 40.66 -2.28 -0.52
C VAL A 4 39.75 -3.35 -1.15
N ILE A 5 40.25 -4.56 -1.32
CA ILE A 5 39.48 -5.70 -1.83
C ILE A 5 38.30 -6.01 -0.88
N LEU A 6 38.54 -6.02 0.44
CA LEU A 6 37.49 -6.23 1.43
C LEU A 6 36.39 -5.16 1.35
N PHE A 7 36.75 -3.88 1.23
CA PHE A 7 35.77 -2.80 1.05
C PHE A 7 34.97 -2.94 -0.25
N LEU A 8 35.61 -3.33 -1.35
CA LEU A 8 34.92 -3.57 -2.62
C LEU A 8 33.92 -4.74 -2.52
N ILE A 9 34.29 -5.82 -1.83
CA ILE A 9 33.40 -6.97 -1.59
C ILE A 9 32.21 -6.54 -0.73
N LEU A 10 32.45 -5.86 0.39
CA LEU A 10 31.38 -5.38 1.27
C LEU A 10 30.43 -4.42 0.53
N PHE A 11 30.96 -3.53 -0.29
CA PHE A 11 30.16 -2.64 -1.13
C PHE A 11 29.33 -3.40 -2.16
N ALA A 12 29.91 -4.42 -2.82
CA ALA A 12 29.20 -5.27 -3.77
C ALA A 12 28.07 -6.06 -3.09
N LEU A 13 28.33 -6.64 -1.90
CA LEU A 13 27.31 -7.33 -1.10
C LEU A 13 26.18 -6.38 -0.67
N TRP A 14 26.52 -5.18 -0.22
CA TRP A 14 25.54 -4.15 0.13
C TRP A 14 24.69 -3.73 -1.07
N LYS A 15 25.30 -3.51 -2.23
CA LYS A 15 24.59 -3.23 -3.50
C LYS A 15 23.66 -4.38 -3.87
N PHE A 16 24.12 -5.62 -3.78
CA PHE A 16 23.33 -6.81 -4.09
C PHE A 16 22.13 -6.96 -3.15
N GLN A 17 22.33 -6.78 -1.84
CA GLN A 17 21.26 -6.82 -0.86
C GLN A 17 20.21 -5.72 -1.11
N ASN A 18 20.65 -4.50 -1.40
CA ASN A 18 19.75 -3.40 -1.74
C ASN A 18 18.94 -3.69 -3.00
N TRP A 19 19.59 -4.26 -4.02
CA TRP A 19 18.91 -4.65 -5.26
C TRP A 19 17.84 -5.71 -5.01
N ILE A 20 18.15 -6.78 -4.26
CA ILE A 20 17.14 -7.80 -3.87
C ILE A 20 15.95 -7.14 -3.16
N PHE A 21 16.23 -6.25 -2.20
CA PHE A 21 15.19 -5.53 -1.46
C PHE A 21 14.32 -4.65 -2.38
N GLU A 22 14.93 -3.97 -3.35
CA GLU A 22 14.24 -3.16 -4.35
C GLU A 22 13.35 -3.99 -5.27
N VAL A 23 13.86 -5.12 -5.79
CA VAL A 23 13.08 -6.05 -6.62
C VAL A 23 11.86 -6.55 -5.86
N GLY A 24 12.05 -7.02 -4.62
CA GLY A 24 10.93 -7.48 -3.79
C GLY A 24 9.91 -6.38 -3.49
N ARG A 25 10.36 -5.13 -3.29
CA ARG A 25 9.46 -3.98 -3.10
C ARG A 25 8.65 -3.68 -4.36
N LYS A 26 9.29 -3.74 -5.54
CA LYS A 26 8.62 -3.53 -6.83
C LYS A 26 7.58 -4.60 -7.10
N GLN A 27 7.92 -5.87 -6.90
CA GLN A 27 6.98 -6.99 -7.05
C GLN A 27 5.78 -6.88 -6.11
N ARG A 28 5.98 -6.55 -4.82
CA ARG A 28 4.86 -6.35 -3.89
C ARG A 28 3.95 -5.20 -4.33
N ARG A 29 4.51 -4.08 -4.79
CA ARG A 29 3.74 -2.94 -5.30
C ARG A 29 2.95 -3.33 -6.55
N ASP A 30 3.58 -4.07 -7.46
CA ASP A 30 2.93 -4.56 -8.68
C ASP A 30 1.76 -5.49 -8.35
N TYR A 31 1.98 -6.51 -7.52
CA TYR A 31 0.91 -7.39 -7.04
C TYR A 31 -0.24 -6.59 -6.39
N TYR A 32 0.09 -5.64 -5.50
CA TYR A 32 -0.92 -4.83 -4.84
C TYR A 32 -1.79 -4.06 -5.84
N ASN A 33 -1.17 -3.33 -6.76
CA ASN A 33 -1.88 -2.46 -7.72
C ASN A 33 -2.59 -3.24 -8.82
N ASN A 34 -1.93 -4.27 -9.36
CA ASN A 34 -2.37 -4.94 -10.58
C ASN A 34 -3.15 -6.23 -10.31
N VAL A 35 -3.05 -6.82 -9.12
CA VAL A 35 -3.74 -8.05 -8.75
C VAL A 35 -4.71 -7.80 -7.60
N TYR A 36 -4.23 -7.40 -6.43
CA TYR A 36 -5.07 -7.30 -5.23
C TYR A 36 -6.18 -6.27 -5.36
N LEU A 37 -5.88 -5.03 -5.75
CA LEU A 37 -6.89 -3.97 -5.90
C LEU A 37 -7.93 -4.25 -7.00
N LYS A 38 -7.70 -5.24 -7.86
CA LYS A 38 -8.65 -5.68 -8.89
C LYS A 38 -9.43 -6.94 -8.49
N SER A 39 -9.07 -7.56 -7.37
CA SER A 39 -9.65 -8.82 -6.90
C SER A 39 -11.04 -8.67 -6.27
N GLU A 40 -11.84 -9.74 -6.32
CA GLU A 40 -13.10 -9.87 -5.59
C GLU A 40 -12.95 -9.69 -4.08
N ALA A 41 -11.79 -10.08 -3.52
CA ALA A 41 -11.50 -9.90 -2.10
C ALA A 41 -11.45 -8.41 -1.74
N TRP A 42 -10.78 -7.59 -2.55
CA TRP A 42 -10.76 -6.14 -2.36
C TRP A 42 -12.12 -5.51 -2.62
N GLN A 43 -12.85 -5.92 -3.66
CA GLN A 43 -14.19 -5.40 -3.94
C GLN A 43 -15.15 -5.62 -2.75
N ARG A 44 -15.15 -6.82 -2.17
CA ARG A 44 -15.93 -7.12 -0.96
C ARG A 44 -15.49 -6.28 0.22
N LYS A 45 -14.17 -6.19 0.50
CA LYS A 45 -13.66 -5.34 1.59
C LYS A 45 -14.06 -3.89 1.41
N ARG A 46 -13.91 -3.35 0.19
CA ARG A 46 -14.33 -2.00 -0.20
C ARG A 46 -15.83 -1.79 0.09
N TYR A 47 -16.69 -2.73 -0.27
CA TYR A 47 -18.12 -2.64 0.03
C TYR A 47 -18.39 -2.56 1.54
N VAL A 48 -17.74 -3.41 2.36
CA VAL A 48 -17.94 -3.39 3.82
C VAL A 48 -17.55 -2.04 4.42
N VAL A 49 -16.43 -1.45 3.97
CA VAL A 49 -16.00 -0.11 4.43
C VAL A 49 -17.02 0.96 4.01
N MET A 50 -17.46 0.95 2.75
CA MET A 50 -18.47 1.89 2.24
C MET A 50 -19.80 1.77 2.99
N LYS A 51 -20.24 0.55 3.29
CA LYS A 51 -21.45 0.30 4.07
C LYS A 51 -21.32 0.76 5.52
N ARG A 52 -20.19 0.45 6.18
CA ARG A 52 -19.89 0.89 7.55
C ARG A 52 -19.98 2.41 7.68
N ASP A 53 -19.43 3.12 6.70
CA ASP A 53 -19.37 4.59 6.70
C ASP A 53 -20.62 5.24 6.07
N ASN A 54 -21.70 4.45 5.90
CA ASN A 54 -22.98 4.88 5.33
C ASN A 54 -22.86 5.61 3.97
N TRP A 55 -21.91 5.19 3.14
CA TRP A 55 -21.58 5.80 1.84
C TRP A 55 -21.26 7.30 1.94
N CYS A 56 -20.87 7.78 3.11
CA CYS A 56 -20.49 9.16 3.38
C CYS A 56 -18.99 9.28 3.63
N CYS A 57 -18.43 10.41 3.25
CA CYS A 57 -17.05 10.76 3.48
C CYS A 57 -16.86 11.01 4.98
N VAL A 58 -15.95 10.27 5.61
CA VAL A 58 -15.70 10.40 7.05
C VAL A 58 -15.14 11.78 7.46
N TYR A 59 -14.62 12.56 6.51
CA TYR A 59 -14.02 13.86 6.80
C TYR A 59 -14.94 15.05 6.55
N CYS A 60 -15.87 14.95 5.59
CA CYS A 60 -16.70 16.10 5.20
C CYS A 60 -18.19 15.78 5.03
N GLY A 61 -18.62 14.53 5.25
CA GLY A 61 -20.01 14.12 5.12
C GLY A 61 -20.54 13.98 3.68
N ALA A 62 -19.83 14.49 2.66
CA ALA A 62 -20.24 14.33 1.26
C ALA A 62 -20.25 12.85 0.83
N LYS A 63 -20.95 12.51 -0.27
CA LYS A 63 -20.97 11.13 -0.79
C LYS A 63 -19.56 10.58 -1.01
N ALA A 64 -19.25 9.46 -0.38
CA ALA A 64 -18.00 8.75 -0.60
C ALA A 64 -18.03 8.00 -1.93
N THR A 65 -16.90 8.04 -2.65
CA THR A 65 -16.72 7.34 -3.93
C THR A 65 -15.51 6.42 -3.89
N GLN A 66 -14.63 6.57 -2.90
CA GLN A 66 -13.36 5.88 -2.78
C GLN A 66 -13.18 5.34 -1.36
N VAL A 67 -12.33 4.32 -1.24
CA VAL A 67 -11.82 3.86 0.04
C VAL A 67 -10.35 4.23 0.12
N HIS A 68 -9.97 4.93 1.18
CA HIS A 68 -8.61 5.35 1.45
C HIS A 68 -7.95 4.45 2.49
N HIS A 69 -6.68 4.12 2.25
CA HIS A 69 -5.85 3.40 3.21
C HIS A 69 -5.13 4.41 4.12
N LYS A 70 -5.50 4.43 5.40
CA LYS A 70 -4.76 5.16 6.45
C LYS A 70 -3.40 4.52 6.73
N ARG A 71 -3.29 3.21 6.50
CA ARG A 71 -2.07 2.41 6.63
C ARG A 71 -2.06 1.31 5.58
N TYR A 72 -0.87 0.96 5.09
CA TYR A 72 -0.68 -0.11 4.11
C TYR A 72 -0.08 -1.35 4.77
N ALA A 73 -0.61 -2.52 4.44
CA ALA A 73 -0.03 -3.79 4.86
C ALA A 73 1.30 -4.04 4.12
N LYS A 74 2.40 -4.11 4.87
CA LYS A 74 3.72 -4.48 4.32
C LYS A 74 3.78 -5.97 3.96
N TYR A 75 3.08 -6.79 4.74
CA TYR A 75 2.97 -8.24 4.60
C TYR A 75 1.50 -8.64 4.73
N ASN A 76 1.12 -9.80 4.18
CA ASN A 76 -0.26 -10.30 4.23
C ASN A 76 -1.30 -9.33 3.62
N ILE A 77 -0.99 -8.78 2.44
CA ILE A 77 -1.93 -7.96 1.65
C ILE A 77 -3.27 -8.70 1.52
N GLY A 78 -4.37 -8.01 1.82
CA GLY A 78 -5.69 -8.63 1.87
C GLY A 78 -6.18 -8.93 3.27
N ARG A 79 -5.30 -8.95 4.27
CA ARG A 79 -5.63 -9.20 5.68
C ARG A 79 -5.50 -7.97 6.57
N GLU A 80 -5.33 -6.79 5.99
CA GLU A 80 -5.31 -5.55 6.77
C GLU A 80 -6.64 -5.33 7.53
N PRO A 81 -6.57 -4.82 8.78
CA PRO A 81 -7.75 -4.48 9.57
C PRO A 81 -8.63 -3.45 8.86
N ILE A 82 -9.95 -3.57 9.02
CA ILE A 82 -10.90 -2.68 8.34
C ILE A 82 -10.82 -1.25 8.87
N GLU A 83 -10.35 -1.07 10.09
CA GLU A 83 -10.11 0.22 10.74
C GLU A 83 -9.00 1.01 10.05
N TRP A 84 -8.16 0.36 9.24
CA TRP A 84 -7.13 1.03 8.43
C TRP A 84 -7.73 1.63 7.15
N LEU A 85 -9.01 1.37 6.87
CA LEU A 85 -9.70 1.82 5.68
C LEU A 85 -10.82 2.79 6.06
N VAL A 86 -11.01 3.81 5.24
CA VAL A 86 -12.08 4.80 5.41
C VAL A 86 -12.70 5.17 4.08
N SER A 87 -14.01 5.35 4.05
CA SER A 87 -14.73 5.86 2.88
C SER A 87 -14.63 7.37 2.79
N ILE A 88 -14.19 7.85 1.63
CA ILE A 88 -13.99 9.28 1.40
C ILE A 88 -14.45 9.71 0.01
N CYS A 89 -14.74 11.00 -0.13
CA CYS A 89 -14.98 11.63 -1.42
C CYS A 89 -13.65 11.90 -2.13
N ARG A 90 -13.70 12.09 -3.46
CA ARG A 90 -12.52 12.37 -4.30
C ARG A 90 -11.69 13.54 -3.78
N THR A 91 -12.35 14.65 -3.44
CA THR A 91 -11.67 15.88 -2.96
C THR A 91 -10.91 15.65 -1.66
N CYS A 92 -11.49 14.91 -0.70
CA CYS A 92 -10.78 14.56 0.51
C CYS A 92 -9.65 13.56 0.24
N HIS A 93 -9.83 12.64 -0.71
CA HIS A 93 -8.79 11.69 -1.08
C HIS A 93 -7.55 12.38 -1.64
N GLU A 94 -7.72 13.32 -2.57
CA GLU A 94 -6.62 14.11 -3.14
C GLU A 94 -5.84 14.86 -2.05
N LYS A 95 -6.53 15.43 -1.06
CA LYS A 95 -5.90 16.11 0.10
C LYS A 95 -5.08 15.18 1.00
N GLN A 96 -5.32 13.87 0.99
CA GLN A 96 -4.53 12.90 1.78
C GLN A 96 -3.26 12.43 1.05
N HIS A 97 -3.15 12.68 -0.26
CA HIS A 97 -1.96 12.34 -1.07
C HIS A 97 -1.14 13.58 -1.46
N THR A 98 -1.43 14.72 -0.82
CA THR A 98 -0.62 15.95 -0.90
C THR A 98 0.41 15.92 0.22
#